data_AF-A0A2M8Q8Y9-F1
#
_entry.id   AF-A0A2M8Q8Y9-F1
#
_cell.length_a   1.000
_cell.length_b   1.000
_cell.length_c   1.000
_cell.angle_alpha   90.00
_cell.angle_beta   90.00
_cell.angle_gamma   90.00
#
_symmetry.space_group_name_H-M   'P 1'
#
loop_
_entity.id
_entity.type
_entity.pdbx_description
1 polymer ?
#
loop_
_entity_poly.entity_id
_entity_poly.type
_entity_poly.pdbx_seq_one_letter_code
_entity_poly.pdbx_strand_id
1 'polypeptide(L)'
;LLALPGLLLPFFFLADLQFWLANFGQNLDPTAPLSSSVKPFVPPALGVGKIAQFRTEAYPEIGLWLAFVASALILIGLYFHRRAYKPLVDAQKQAAKAG
;
A
#
# COMPACT_ATOMS: atom_id res chain seq x y z
N LEU A 1 -5.04 10.38 -13.54
CA LEU A 1 -5.89 9.26 -13.08
C LEU A 1 -5.18 7.91 -13.21
N LEU A 2 -4.63 7.56 -14.39
CA LEU A 2 -4.00 6.24 -14.61
C LEU A 2 -2.75 5.94 -13.76
N ALA A 3 -2.05 6.97 -13.24
CA ALA A 3 -0.88 6.77 -12.39
C ALA A 3 -1.22 6.44 -10.92
N LEU A 4 -2.47 6.65 -10.49
CA LEU A 4 -2.87 6.48 -9.09
C LEU A 4 -2.75 5.03 -8.58
N PRO A 5 -3.14 3.99 -9.33
CA PRO A 5 -2.97 2.61 -8.87
C PRO A 5 -1.51 2.27 -8.56
N GLY A 6 -0.57 2.62 -9.46
CA GLY A 6 0.86 2.37 -9.22
C GLY A 6 1.44 3.21 -8.08
N LEU A 7 0.96 4.44 -7.92
CA LEU A 7 1.39 5.32 -6.83
C LEU A 7 0.96 4.80 -5.45
N LEU A 8 -0.28 4.34 -5.34
CA LEU A 8 -0.89 3.92 -4.07
C LEU A 8 -0.64 2.45 -3.73
N LEU A 9 -0.16 1.66 -4.69
CA LEU A 9 0.06 0.22 -4.56
C LEU A 9 0.73 -0.21 -3.24
N PRO A 10 1.91 0.31 -2.83
CA PRO A 10 2.57 -0.19 -1.62
C PRO A 10 1.75 0.09 -0.34
N PHE A 11 1.02 1.20 -0.29
CA PHE A 11 0.18 1.56 0.85
C PHE A 11 -1.10 0.74 0.88
N PHE A 12 -1.75 0.57 -0.28
CA PHE A 12 -2.95 -0.23 -0.42
C PHE A 12 -2.67 -1.69 -0.08
N PHE A 13 -1.54 -2.23 -0.55
CA PHE A 13 -1.08 -3.58 -0.22
C PHE A 13 -0.95 -3.80 1.29
N LEU A 14 -0.28 -2.89 2.00
CA LEU A 14 -0.11 -3.01 3.46
C LEU A 14 -1.45 -2.92 4.21
N ALA A 15 -2.35 -2.04 3.77
CA ALA A 15 -3.67 -1.89 4.37
C ALA A 15 -4.53 -3.14 4.13
N ASP A 16 -4.56 -3.65 2.90
CA ASP A 16 -5.29 -4.85 2.52
C ASP A 16 -4.74 -6.08 3.26
N LEU A 17 -3.42 -6.22 3.33
CA LEU A 17 -2.77 -7.28 4.11
C LEU A 17 -3.17 -7.21 5.59
N GLN A 18 -3.12 -6.03 6.22
CA GLN A 18 -3.52 -5.87 7.62
C GLN A 18 -5.00 -6.19 7.84
N PHE A 19 -5.86 -5.80 6.90
CA PHE A 19 -7.29 -6.09 6.93
C PHE A 19 -7.54 -7.60 6.92
N TRP A 20 -6.93 -8.33 5.98
CA TRP A 20 -7.08 -9.78 5.89
C TRP A 20 -6.50 -10.48 7.10
N LEU A 21 -5.33 -10.07 7.57
CA LEU A 21 -4.72 -10.59 8.79
C LEU A 21 -5.63 -10.42 10.01
N ALA A 22 -6.26 -9.26 10.17
CA ALA A 22 -7.24 -9.03 11.22
C ALA A 22 -8.49 -9.90 11.05
N ASN A 23 -9.01 -10.02 9.83
CA ASN A 23 -10.17 -10.84 9.53
C ASN A 23 -9.90 -12.33 9.86
N PHE A 24 -8.76 -12.87 9.44
CA PHE A 24 -8.36 -14.24 9.76
C PHE A 24 -8.20 -14.47 11.26
N GLY A 25 -7.53 -13.56 11.96
CA GLY A 25 -7.29 -13.70 13.40
C GLY A 25 -8.54 -13.53 14.27
N GLN A 26 -9.57 -12.84 13.77
CA GLN A 26 -10.86 -12.66 14.46
C GLN A 26 -11.89 -13.75 14.11
N ASN A 27 -11.78 -14.38 12.95
CA ASN A 27 -12.72 -15.38 12.45
C ASN A 27 -12.05 -16.76 12.36
N LEU A 28 -11.54 -17.26 13.49
CA LEU A 28 -10.92 -18.58 13.57
C LEU A 28 -11.96 -19.68 13.36
N ASP A 29 -11.60 -20.69 12.58
CA ASP A 29 -12.44 -21.88 12.38
C ASP A 29 -12.59 -22.63 13.72
N PRO A 30 -13.82 -22.81 14.25
CA PRO A 30 -14.04 -23.49 15.52
C PRO A 30 -13.64 -24.97 15.48
N THR A 31 -13.56 -25.58 14.30
CA THR A 31 -13.18 -26.99 14.12
C THR A 31 -11.67 -27.20 13.99
N ALA A 32 -10.87 -26.13 13.89
CA ALA A 32 -9.42 -26.22 13.78
C ALA A 32 -8.79 -26.81 15.06
N PRO A 33 -7.69 -27.59 14.97
CA PRO A 33 -7.10 -28.30 16.11
C PRO A 33 -6.69 -27.43 17.32
N LEU A 34 -6.44 -26.13 17.10
CA LEU A 34 -6.01 -25.19 18.15
C LEU A 34 -7.07 -24.12 18.47
N SER A 35 -8.28 -24.22 17.91
CA SER A 35 -9.33 -23.20 18.02
C SER A 35 -9.76 -22.91 19.47
N SER A 36 -9.74 -23.94 20.33
CA SER A 36 -10.10 -23.85 21.75
C SER A 36 -9.00 -23.24 22.62
N SER A 37 -7.76 -23.19 22.12
CA SER A 37 -6.56 -22.78 22.88
C SER A 37 -5.99 -21.43 22.42
N VAL A 38 -6.42 -20.94 21.26
CA VAL A 38 -5.96 -19.66 20.70
C VAL A 38 -7.12 -18.66 20.74
N LYS A 39 -6.94 -17.58 21.51
CA LYS A 39 -7.90 -16.46 21.53
C LYS A 39 -7.82 -15.67 20.22
N PRO A 40 -8.92 -15.02 19.80
CA PRO A 40 -8.88 -14.08 18.68
C PRO A 40 -7.74 -13.07 18.83
N PHE A 41 -7.05 -12.78 17.73
CA PHE A 41 -5.88 -11.91 17.71
C PHE A 41 -5.85 -11.11 16.40
N VAL A 42 -5.00 -10.08 16.35
CA VAL A 42 -4.72 -9.33 15.13
C VAL A 42 -3.21 -9.30 14.94
N PRO A 43 -2.65 -10.08 14.00
CA PRO A 43 -1.22 -10.07 13.78
C PRO A 43 -0.83 -8.78 13.04
N PRO A 44 0.36 -8.22 13.33
CA PRO A 44 0.84 -7.06 12.62
C PRO A 44 1.30 -7.45 11.21
N ALA A 45 0.93 -6.67 10.19
CA ALA A 45 1.40 -6.85 8.82
C ALA A 45 2.91 -6.61 8.68
N LEU A 46 3.51 -5.83 9.60
CA LEU A 46 4.93 -5.54 9.67
C LEU A 46 5.43 -5.56 11.13
N GLY A 47 6.61 -6.14 11.35
CA GLY A 47 7.25 -6.28 12.65
C GLY A 47 7.03 -7.65 13.29
N VAL A 48 7.14 -7.66 14.62
CA VAL A 48 7.06 -8.88 15.44
C VAL A 48 5.69 -9.02 16.06
N GLY A 49 5.10 -10.21 15.93
CA GLY A 49 3.86 -10.60 16.60
C GLY A 49 4.05 -11.79 17.52
N LYS A 50 3.13 -11.97 18.47
CA LYS A 50 3.05 -13.16 19.31
C LYS A 50 1.62 -13.71 19.29
N ILE A 51 1.49 -14.98 18.94
CA ILE A 51 0.21 -15.70 18.86
C ILE A 51 0.34 -16.94 19.71
N ALA A 52 -0.36 -16.97 20.86
CA ALA A 52 -0.16 -18.00 21.88
C ALA A 52 1.34 -18.17 22.24
N GLN A 53 1.94 -19.31 21.90
CA GLN A 53 3.35 -19.62 22.14
C GLN A 53 4.25 -19.39 20.92
N PHE A 54 3.69 -18.93 19.80
CA PHE A 54 4.42 -18.68 18.56
C PHE A 54 4.81 -17.21 18.42
N ARG A 55 6.00 -16.97 17.90
CA ARG A 55 6.51 -15.66 17.49
C ARG A 55 6.44 -15.58 15.96
N THR A 56 5.92 -14.48 15.44
CA THR A 56 5.82 -14.21 14.00
C THR A 56 6.66 -13.01 13.63
N GLU A 57 7.44 -13.13 12.57
CA GLU A 57 8.27 -12.04 12.04
C GLU A 57 7.77 -11.70 10.64
N ALA A 58 7.34 -10.46 10.43
CA ALA A 58 6.87 -9.98 9.13
C ALA A 58 7.68 -8.75 8.73
N TYR A 59 8.58 -8.89 7.75
CA TYR A 59 9.42 -7.79 7.29
C TYR A 59 9.26 -7.56 5.78
N PRO A 60 9.44 -6.30 5.32
CA PRO A 60 9.42 -6.00 3.90
C PRO A 60 10.53 -6.74 3.16
N GLU A 61 10.13 -7.54 2.19
CA GLU A 61 11.03 -8.19 1.24
C GLU A 61 11.08 -7.39 -0.08
N ILE A 62 11.89 -7.89 -1.02
CA ILE A 62 12.19 -7.22 -2.29
C ILE A 62 10.95 -6.72 -3.04
N GLY A 63 9.84 -7.46 -3.02
CA GLY A 63 8.61 -7.08 -3.72
C GLY A 63 7.99 -5.78 -3.20
N LEU A 64 7.94 -5.61 -1.87
CA LEU A 64 7.39 -4.40 -1.26
C LEU A 64 8.33 -3.20 -1.48
N TRP A 65 9.65 -3.42 -1.39
CA TRP A 65 10.63 -2.39 -1.71
C TRP A 65 10.53 -1.92 -3.17
N LEU A 66 10.39 -2.84 -4.12
CA LEU A 66 10.19 -2.50 -5.52
C LEU A 66 8.89 -1.71 -5.75
N ALA A 67 7.81 -2.03 -5.04
CA ALA A 67 6.57 -1.25 -5.11
C ALA A 67 6.75 0.19 -4.61
N PHE A 68 7.50 0.39 -3.51
CA PHE A 68 7.85 1.74 -3.04
C PHE A 68 8.75 2.50 -4.03
N VAL A 69 9.75 1.84 -4.61
CA VAL A 69 10.61 2.46 -5.64
C VAL A 69 9.79 2.86 -6.86
N ALA A 70 8.89 1.99 -7.35
CA ALA A 70 8.01 2.30 -8.47
C ALA A 70 7.10 3.50 -8.17
N SER A 71 6.50 3.54 -6.97
CA SER A 71 5.70 4.68 -6.51
C SER A 71 6.50 5.99 -6.49
N ALA A 72 7.74 5.96 -5.99
CA ALA A 72 8.63 7.12 -5.99
C ALA A 72 9.00 7.57 -7.42
N LEU A 73 9.32 6.65 -8.32
CA LEU A 73 9.62 6.97 -9.71
C LEU A 73 8.42 7.59 -10.44
N ILE A 74 7.20 7.12 -10.15
CA ILE A 74 5.97 7.72 -10.66
C ILE A 74 5.83 9.17 -10.18
N LEU A 75 6.05 9.45 -8.88
CA LEU A 75 6.01 10.81 -8.34
C LEU A 75 7.01 11.74 -9.03
N ILE A 76 8.24 11.27 -9.18
CA ILE A 76 9.31 12.02 -9.85
C ILE A 76 8.92 12.31 -11.31
N GLY A 77 8.43 11.30 -12.03
CA GLY A 77 7.95 11.45 -13.40
C GLY A 77 6.81 12.47 -13.52
N LEU A 78 5.82 12.42 -12.62
CA LEU A 78 4.71 13.37 -12.58
C LEU A 78 5.17 14.80 -12.27
N TYR A 79 6.15 14.96 -11.37
CA TYR A 79 6.73 16.26 -11.06
C TYR A 79 7.38 16.88 -12.30
N PHE A 80 8.25 16.14 -12.99
CA PHE A 80 8.91 16.63 -14.20
C PHE A 80 7.94 16.85 -15.35
N HIS A 81 6.97 15.96 -15.53
CA HIS A 81 5.90 16.13 -16.52
C HIS A 81 5.12 17.42 -16.27
N ARG A 82 4.71 17.68 -15.02
CA ARG A 82 4.02 18.94 -14.68
C ARG A 82 4.91 20.16 -14.93
N ARG A 83 6.19 20.09 -14.56
CA ARG A 83 7.14 21.19 -14.75
C ARG A 83 7.35 21.53 -16.22
N ALA A 84 7.42 20.53 -17.10
CA ALA A 84 7.64 20.73 -18.54
C ALA A 84 6.40 21.24 -19.29
N TYR A 85 5.22 20.68 -18.99
CA TYR A 85 4.00 20.97 -19.77
C TYR A 85 3.17 22.13 -19.23
N LYS A 86 3.26 22.46 -17.94
CA LYS A 86 2.47 23.54 -17.35
C LYS A 86 2.67 24.91 -18.05
N PRO A 87 3.91 25.35 -18.40
CA PRO A 87 4.10 26.61 -19.10
C PRO A 87 3.42 26.67 -20.46
N LEU A 88 3.41 25.55 -21.21
CA LEU A 88 2.79 25.45 -22.53
C LEU A 88 1.27 25.59 -22.44
N VAL A 89 0.66 24.92 -21.45
CA VAL A 89 -0.77 24.99 -21.20
C VAL A 89 -1.19 26.39 -20.75
N ASP A 90 -0.39 27.03 -19.89
CA ASP A 90 -0.66 28.39 -19.42
C ASP A 90 -0.56 29.40 -20.58
N ALA A 91 0.43 29.26 -21.47
CA ALA A 91 0.56 30.08 -22.67
C ALA A 91 -0.63 29.92 -23.64
N GLN A 92 -1.09 28.68 -23.88
CA GLN A 92 -2.28 28.42 -24.70
C GLN A 92 -3.54 29.07 -24.10
N LYS A 93 -3.72 28.96 -22.78
CA LYS A 93 -4.86 29.60 -22.09
C LYS A 93 -4.82 31.12 -22.18
N GLN A 94 -3.63 31.73 -22.16
CA GLN A 94 -3.48 33.18 -22.34
C GLN A 94 -3.83 33.60 -23.76
N ALA A 95 -3.34 32.89 -24.78
CA ALA A 95 -3.67 33.16 -26.18
C ALA A 95 -5.18 33.05 -26.45
N ALA A 96 -5.83 32.02 -25.92
CA ALA A 96 -7.29 31.82 -26.06
C ALA A 96 -8.14 32.89 -25.35
N LYS A 97 -7.57 33.63 -24.38
CA LYS A 97 -8.26 34.75 -23.72
C LYS A 97 -8.05 36.10 -24.43
N ALA A 98 -7.04 36.18 -25.30
CA ALA A 98 -6.64 37.42 -25.97
C ALA A 98 -7.25 37.59 -27.37
N GLY A 99 -7.81 36.53 -27.96
CA GLY A 99 -8.65 36.57 -29.17
C GLY A 99 -10.12 36.44 -28.83
#